data_AF-A0A814E5A4-F1
#
_entry.id   AF-A0A814E5A4-F1
#
_cell.length_a   1.000
_cell.length_b   1.000
_cell.length_c   1.000
_cell.angle_alpha   90.00
_cell.angle_beta   90.00
_cell.angle_gamma   90.00
#
_symmetry.space_group_name_H-M   'P 1'
#
loop_
_entity.id
_entity.type
_entity.pdbx_description
1 polymer ?
#
loop_
_entity_poly.entity_id
_entity_poly.type
_entity_poly.pdbx_seq_one_letter_code
_entity_poly.pdbx_strand_id
1 'polypeptide(L)'
;MVRLLRYGTVFGPLKERWRYLYKEDLYRRRIEAGPEPERFRSALINWNYDAELHACTHRFGEKMNIEVLRCAMTDVSFLNQITKQRTEAGLTATDQIALSFTHNSELAKKGEQIAEEFIQKALRYWYPKLPQEGVDAVTQFLISESTVSFISSKLGFKTLIRCDVPTPRPTMLKSALFAFIGAIEENNNRSRAELFVADFILTHLVGKDINEIWQIKNPMGLLTKVLEEDGRQAPESRLIWATGVSSVLSTYIVGVYSNKEFLGKSAGTTISQAEEMAARDALRRLFGTDEQRAPIPKHSVEGPEPAYHHIVSGYQVFQHQNEPFRLKYNHKSLNEFQLAYETWGKLNAKKNNAILIFTGLSASSHAKSHELNPKPGWWEQFIGPNLAIDTNHFFVICCNHLGGCYGSTGPSSIDPKTNKAYGTSFPMLSVEDTVRAQFFLLKYLGIEKLHASIGSSLGGMCSILSGLLYPKNVGRVATISSCIAPYPTAIALRYLQRKMIMTDPNWHNGHYY
;
A
#
# COMPACT_ATOMS: atom_id res chain seq x y z
N MET A 1 -24.31 -47.41 54.49
CA MET A 1 -24.26 -47.87 53.08
C MET A 1 -23.84 -46.69 52.22
N VAL A 2 -22.62 -46.74 51.70
CA VAL A 2 -21.98 -45.71 50.87
C VAL A 2 -22.51 -45.80 49.44
N ARG A 3 -22.76 -44.67 48.78
CA ARG A 3 -22.68 -44.56 47.31
C ARG A 3 -21.84 -43.35 46.93
N LEU A 4 -20.55 -43.64 46.70
CA LEU A 4 -19.63 -42.86 45.89
C LEU A 4 -20.10 -42.93 44.44
N LEU A 5 -20.36 -41.78 43.81
CA LEU A 5 -20.41 -41.67 42.35
C LEU A 5 -19.04 -41.16 41.88
N ARG A 6 -18.26 -42.07 41.28
CA ARG A 6 -17.04 -41.76 40.52
C ARG A 6 -17.39 -40.79 39.40
N TYR A 7 -16.61 -39.72 39.24
CA TYR A 7 -16.45 -39.02 37.96
C TYR A 7 -15.75 -39.97 36.96
N GLY A 8 -16.51 -40.91 36.42
CA GLY A 8 -16.13 -41.68 35.24
C GLY A 8 -16.64 -40.95 34.00
N THR A 9 -15.74 -40.28 33.29
CA THR A 9 -15.78 -40.12 31.82
C THR A 9 -17.17 -40.02 31.18
N VAL A 10 -17.84 -38.87 31.32
CA VAL A 10 -18.97 -38.46 30.45
C VAL A 10 -18.52 -37.35 29.50
N PHE A 11 -17.38 -37.57 28.85
CA PHE A 11 -17.16 -37.00 27.53
C PHE A 11 -16.76 -38.17 26.64
N GLY A 12 -17.75 -38.77 25.97
CA GLY A 12 -17.45 -39.30 24.63
C GLY A 12 -16.77 -38.20 23.83
N PRO A 13 -15.90 -38.51 22.84
CA PRO A 13 -15.17 -37.49 22.10
C PRO A 13 -16.15 -36.40 21.69
N LEU A 14 -15.93 -35.16 22.17
CA LEU A 14 -16.71 -33.98 21.76
C LEU A 14 -16.96 -34.14 20.26
N LYS A 15 -18.22 -34.33 19.84
CA LYS A 15 -18.57 -34.43 18.41
C LYS A 15 -17.84 -33.30 17.71
N GLU A 16 -17.08 -33.59 16.65
CA GLU A 16 -16.17 -32.61 16.03
C GLU A 16 -16.83 -31.24 15.78
N ARG A 17 -18.13 -31.24 15.48
CA ARG A 17 -18.98 -30.04 15.34
C ARG A 17 -18.94 -29.05 16.50
N TRP A 18 -18.77 -29.50 17.75
CA TRP A 18 -18.77 -28.64 18.94
C TRP A 18 -17.37 -28.24 19.40
N ARG A 19 -16.32 -28.91 18.92
CA ARG A 19 -14.93 -28.61 19.29
C ARG A 19 -14.50 -27.24 18.81
N TYR A 20 -14.97 -26.83 17.63
CA TYR A 20 -14.64 -25.52 17.05
C TYR A 20 -15.22 -24.39 17.90
N LEU A 21 -16.52 -24.41 18.16
CA LEU A 21 -17.22 -23.37 18.95
C LEU A 21 -16.65 -23.28 20.38
N TYR A 22 -16.31 -24.41 21.00
CA TYR A 22 -15.70 -24.43 22.32
C TYR A 22 -14.26 -23.85 22.31
N LYS A 23 -13.45 -24.15 21.29
CA LYS A 23 -12.12 -23.53 21.12
C LYS A 23 -12.22 -22.04 20.86
N GLU A 24 -13.23 -21.59 20.12
CA GLU A 24 -13.50 -20.18 19.86
C GLU A 24 -13.90 -19.44 21.15
N ASP A 25 -14.77 -20.03 21.97
CA ASP A 25 -15.13 -19.50 23.30
C ASP A 25 -13.90 -19.42 24.23
N LEU A 26 -13.07 -20.48 24.28
CA LEU A 26 -11.81 -20.44 25.05
C LEU A 26 -10.84 -19.37 24.54
N TYR A 27 -10.78 -19.15 23.22
CA TYR A 27 -9.96 -18.10 22.63
C TYR A 27 -10.49 -16.70 22.99
N ARG A 28 -11.82 -16.49 22.96
CA ARG A 28 -12.45 -15.24 23.40
C ARG A 28 -12.19 -14.94 24.87
N ARG A 29 -12.41 -15.94 25.75
CA ARG A 29 -12.09 -15.82 27.18
C ARG A 29 -10.62 -15.55 27.44
N ARG A 30 -9.73 -16.10 26.61
CA ARG A 30 -8.29 -15.79 26.67
C ARG A 30 -8.01 -14.34 26.29
N ILE A 31 -8.68 -13.80 25.28
CA ILE A 31 -8.57 -12.37 24.91
C ILE A 31 -9.12 -11.50 26.06
N GLU A 32 -10.25 -11.87 26.66
CA GLU A 32 -10.87 -11.16 27.79
C GLU A 32 -10.00 -11.19 29.05
N ALA A 33 -9.23 -12.26 29.27
CA ALA A 33 -8.30 -12.39 30.40
C ALA A 33 -7.09 -11.44 30.31
N GLY A 34 -6.91 -10.73 29.19
CA GLY A 34 -5.87 -9.74 29.00
C GLY A 34 -4.85 -10.14 27.92
N PRO A 35 -3.99 -9.19 27.50
CA PRO A 35 -3.02 -9.44 26.44
C PRO A 35 -1.94 -10.43 26.89
N GLU A 36 -1.68 -11.44 26.06
CA GLU A 36 -0.48 -12.28 26.22
C GLU A 36 0.78 -11.40 26.18
N PRO A 37 1.86 -11.79 26.87
CA PRO A 37 3.13 -11.07 26.78
C PRO A 37 3.58 -11.01 25.33
N GLU A 38 4.02 -9.82 24.89
CA GLU A 38 4.50 -9.63 23.53
C GLU A 38 5.68 -10.58 23.23
N ARG A 39 5.65 -11.17 22.04
CA ARG A 39 6.70 -12.06 21.54
C ARG A 39 7.29 -11.49 20.28
N PHE A 40 8.57 -11.78 20.04
CA PHE A 40 9.18 -11.47 18.76
C PHE A 40 8.40 -12.15 17.63
N ARG A 41 8.23 -11.45 16.51
CA ARG A 41 7.62 -12.05 15.30
C ARG A 41 8.35 -13.32 14.87
N SER A 42 9.66 -13.37 15.11
CA SER A 42 10.52 -14.52 14.85
C SER A 42 10.20 -15.76 15.70
N ALA A 43 9.51 -15.60 16.83
CA ALA A 43 9.09 -16.71 17.69
C ALA A 43 7.78 -17.36 17.23
N LEU A 44 7.07 -16.78 16.26
CA LEU A 44 5.82 -17.33 15.73
C LEU A 44 6.08 -18.37 14.63
N ILE A 45 5.17 -19.33 14.52
CA ILE A 45 5.16 -20.34 13.46
C ILE A 45 5.08 -19.64 12.10
N ASN A 46 5.79 -20.16 11.09
CA ASN A 46 5.95 -19.55 9.75
C ASN A 46 6.79 -18.26 9.78
N TRP A 47 8.06 -18.40 10.15
CA TRP A 47 9.07 -17.36 10.05
C TRP A 47 10.36 -17.93 9.46
N ASN A 48 10.90 -17.26 8.45
CA ASN A 48 12.23 -17.52 7.92
C ASN A 48 12.92 -16.18 7.68
N TYR A 49 13.96 -15.90 8.46
CA TYR A 49 14.59 -14.58 8.47
C TYR A 49 15.22 -14.22 7.13
N ASP A 50 15.90 -15.16 6.46
CA ASP A 50 16.54 -14.90 5.17
C ASP A 50 15.50 -14.67 4.06
N ALA A 51 14.40 -15.42 4.08
CA ALA A 51 13.29 -15.20 3.15
C ALA A 51 12.62 -13.83 3.37
N GLU A 52 12.49 -13.38 4.61
CA GLU A 52 11.92 -12.07 4.96
C GLU A 52 12.87 -10.92 4.58
N LEU A 53 14.18 -11.09 4.77
CA LEU A 53 15.19 -10.13 4.27
C LEU A 53 15.16 -10.05 2.74
N HIS A 54 15.08 -11.20 2.06
CA HIS A 54 14.96 -11.24 0.60
C HIS A 54 13.65 -10.61 0.10
N ALA A 55 12.54 -10.82 0.79
CA ALA A 55 11.27 -10.16 0.48
C ALA A 55 11.34 -8.64 0.71
N CYS A 56 12.09 -8.20 1.73
CA CYS A 56 12.33 -6.80 2.01
C CYS A 56 13.03 -6.10 0.84
N THR A 57 14.14 -6.65 0.33
CA THR A 57 14.86 -6.06 -0.82
C THR A 57 13.98 -5.93 -2.06
N HIS A 58 13.21 -6.97 -2.37
CA HIS A 58 12.29 -6.99 -3.50
C HIS A 58 11.14 -5.99 -3.35
N ARG A 59 10.62 -5.81 -2.13
CA ARG A 59 9.54 -4.84 -1.85
C ARG A 59 9.96 -3.41 -2.23
N PHE A 60 11.22 -3.06 -2.01
CA PHE A 60 11.75 -1.73 -2.33
C PHE A 60 12.37 -1.65 -3.74
N GLY A 61 12.43 -2.76 -4.48
CA GLY A 61 13.11 -2.82 -5.76
C GLY A 61 14.62 -2.62 -5.67
N GLU A 62 15.21 -2.83 -4.49
CA GLU A 62 16.64 -2.63 -4.24
C GLU A 62 17.40 -3.95 -4.37
N LYS A 63 18.50 -3.96 -5.15
CA LYS A 63 19.44 -5.08 -5.15
C LYS A 63 20.46 -4.83 -4.05
N MET A 64 20.51 -5.71 -3.05
CA MET A 64 21.43 -5.58 -1.92
C MET A 64 22.01 -6.92 -1.52
N ASN A 65 23.25 -6.90 -1.02
CA ASN A 65 23.85 -8.05 -0.37
C ASN A 65 23.09 -8.35 0.94
N ILE A 66 22.66 -9.60 1.11
CA ILE A 66 21.89 -10.05 2.29
C ILE A 66 22.70 -9.83 3.58
N GLU A 67 24.03 -9.95 3.56
CA GLU A 67 24.88 -9.75 4.74
C GLU A 67 24.88 -8.29 5.22
N VAL A 68 24.96 -7.35 4.27
CA VAL A 68 24.91 -5.91 4.58
C VAL A 68 23.52 -5.53 5.11
N LEU A 69 22.46 -6.06 4.49
CA LEU A 69 21.10 -5.85 4.98
C LEU A 69 20.89 -6.47 6.37
N ARG A 70 21.46 -7.66 6.61
CA ARG A 70 21.43 -8.32 7.91
C ARG A 70 22.13 -7.46 8.96
N CYS A 71 23.29 -6.87 8.65
CA CYS A 71 23.95 -5.89 9.50
C CYS A 71 23.04 -4.68 9.79
N ALA A 72 22.45 -4.07 8.76
CA ALA A 72 21.56 -2.91 8.90
C ALA A 72 20.35 -3.17 9.83
N MET A 73 19.82 -4.40 9.82
CA MET A 73 18.71 -4.83 10.67
C MET A 73 19.16 -5.37 12.04
N THR A 74 20.41 -5.14 12.45
CA THR A 74 20.95 -5.64 13.73
C THR A 74 21.36 -4.50 14.64
N ASP A 75 20.63 -4.37 15.75
CA ASP A 75 20.92 -3.38 16.78
C ASP A 75 22.01 -3.85 17.75
N VAL A 76 22.71 -2.90 18.37
CA VAL A 76 23.76 -3.16 19.38
C VAL A 76 23.21 -3.96 20.57
N SER A 77 21.96 -3.73 20.98
CA SER A 77 21.32 -4.43 22.09
C SER A 77 21.23 -5.94 21.86
N PHE A 78 21.04 -6.38 20.61
CA PHE A 78 20.98 -7.79 20.25
C PHE A 78 22.33 -8.48 20.47
N LEU A 79 23.43 -7.82 20.10
CA LEU A 79 24.79 -8.34 20.32
C LEU A 79 25.10 -8.45 21.81
N ASN A 80 24.71 -7.45 22.59
CA ASN A 80 24.87 -7.47 24.04
C ASN A 80 24.08 -8.63 24.68
N GLN A 81 22.85 -8.86 24.22
CA GLN A 81 22.01 -9.96 24.70
C GLN A 81 22.61 -11.33 24.36
N ILE A 82 23.06 -11.54 23.12
CA ILE A 82 23.71 -12.80 22.71
C ILE A 82 25.00 -13.03 23.50
N THR A 83 25.84 -11.99 23.63
CA THR A 83 27.09 -12.10 24.38
C THR A 83 26.83 -12.49 25.82
N LYS A 84 25.84 -11.86 26.47
CA LYS A 84 25.42 -12.20 27.83
C LYS A 84 24.94 -13.65 27.94
N GLN A 85 24.06 -14.11 27.03
CA GLN A 85 23.56 -15.48 27.02
C GLN A 85 24.68 -16.53 26.83
N ARG A 86 25.70 -16.22 26.02
CA ARG A 86 26.86 -17.11 25.82
C ARG A 86 27.74 -17.20 27.07
N THR A 87 28.00 -16.06 27.71
CA THR A 87 28.73 -16.01 28.98
C THR A 87 27.99 -16.79 30.07
N GLU A 88 26.67 -16.63 30.17
CA GLU A 88 25.82 -17.39 31.11
C GLU A 88 25.80 -18.90 30.80
N ALA A 89 25.93 -19.28 29.53
CA ALA A 89 26.04 -20.68 29.09
C ALA A 89 27.46 -21.26 29.21
N GLY A 90 28.44 -20.49 29.71
CA GLY A 90 29.82 -20.96 29.89
C GLY A 90 30.66 -21.08 28.60
N LEU A 91 30.20 -20.50 27.48
CA LEU A 91 30.92 -20.50 26.21
C LEU A 91 31.92 -19.32 26.21
N THR A 92 33.22 -19.60 26.01
CA THR A 92 34.27 -18.55 26.04
C THR A 92 34.57 -18.01 24.64
N ALA A 93 35.14 -16.81 24.57
CA ALA A 93 35.49 -16.13 23.30
C ALA A 93 36.52 -16.87 22.42
N THR A 94 37.16 -17.91 22.96
CA THR A 94 38.15 -18.77 22.32
C THR A 94 37.56 -19.94 21.52
N ASP A 95 36.26 -20.23 21.65
CA ASP A 95 35.59 -21.21 20.78
C ASP A 95 35.48 -20.64 19.36
N GLN A 96 36.04 -21.36 18.37
CA GLN A 96 36.32 -20.95 16.97
C GLN A 96 35.17 -20.34 16.13
N ILE A 97 33.99 -20.13 16.71
CA ILE A 97 32.88 -19.39 16.10
C ILE A 97 32.84 -17.99 16.74
N ALA A 98 33.87 -17.19 16.46
CA ALA A 98 33.79 -15.75 16.68
C ALA A 98 32.61 -15.23 15.84
N LEU A 99 31.57 -14.72 16.51
CA LEU A 99 30.41 -14.16 15.83
C LEU A 99 30.89 -12.95 15.02
N SER A 100 30.97 -13.09 13.70
CA SER A 100 31.21 -11.97 12.77
C SER A 100 29.96 -11.10 12.62
N PHE A 101 29.18 -10.91 13.69
CA PHE A 101 28.01 -10.05 13.64
C PHE A 101 28.46 -8.60 13.83
N THR A 102 28.32 -7.83 12.76
CA THR A 102 28.44 -6.38 12.78
C THR A 102 27.09 -5.75 13.15
N HIS A 103 27.14 -4.62 13.86
CA HIS A 103 25.96 -3.84 14.24
C HIS A 103 25.76 -2.67 13.28
N ASN A 104 24.53 -2.15 13.24
CA ASN A 104 24.12 -1.14 12.27
C ASN A 104 24.62 0.30 12.53
N SER A 105 25.32 0.58 13.62
CA SER A 105 25.68 1.95 14.04
C SER A 105 26.45 2.78 13.01
N GLU A 106 27.39 2.19 12.28
CA GLU A 106 28.19 2.90 11.25
C GLU A 106 27.36 3.20 10.00
N LEU A 107 26.59 2.20 9.54
CA LEU A 107 25.65 2.35 8.42
C LEU A 107 24.59 3.40 8.74
N ALA A 108 24.08 3.42 9.99
CA ALA A 108 23.10 4.39 10.44
C ALA A 108 23.63 5.82 10.36
N LYS A 109 24.85 6.07 10.86
CA LYS A 109 25.48 7.39 10.76
C LYS A 109 25.66 7.83 9.30
N LYS A 110 26.11 6.91 8.44
CA LYS A 110 26.31 7.19 7.02
C LYS A 110 24.98 7.53 6.33
N GLY A 111 23.94 6.76 6.57
CA GLY A 111 22.62 7.00 5.99
C GLY A 111 21.92 8.25 6.52
N GLU A 112 22.12 8.60 7.80
CA GLU A 112 21.61 9.84 8.38
C GLU A 112 22.26 11.06 7.72
N GLN A 113 23.59 11.04 7.54
CA GLN A 113 24.32 12.10 6.82
C GLN A 113 23.84 12.26 5.37
N ILE A 114 23.67 11.14 4.64
CA ILE A 114 23.18 11.17 3.25
C ILE A 114 21.78 11.81 3.20
N ALA A 115 20.89 11.40 4.11
CA ALA A 115 19.53 11.93 4.16
C ALA A 115 19.52 13.43 4.49
N GLU A 116 20.27 13.87 5.50
CA GLU A 116 20.36 15.28 5.89
C GLU A 116 20.89 16.16 4.73
N GLU A 117 22.01 15.77 4.12
CA GLU A 117 22.61 16.52 3.00
C GLU A 117 21.66 16.58 1.79
N PHE A 118 20.95 15.50 1.49
CA PHE A 118 20.02 15.45 0.36
C PHE A 118 18.76 16.29 0.63
N ILE A 119 18.18 16.18 1.84
CA ILE A 119 16.99 16.94 2.23
C ILE A 119 17.27 18.44 2.18
N GLN A 120 18.41 18.90 2.72
CA GLN A 120 18.79 20.31 2.66
C GLN A 120 18.91 20.81 1.20
N LYS A 121 19.55 20.04 0.32
CA LYS A 121 19.67 20.37 -1.11
C LYS A 121 18.30 20.42 -1.80
N ALA A 122 17.43 19.44 -1.52
CA ALA A 122 16.09 19.37 -2.09
C ALA A 122 15.23 20.55 -1.65
N LEU A 123 15.24 20.88 -0.35
CA LEU A 123 14.51 22.03 0.20
C LEU A 123 15.03 23.35 -0.37
N ARG A 124 16.34 23.51 -0.54
CA ARG A 124 16.94 24.68 -1.17
C ARG A 124 16.54 24.83 -2.64
N TYR A 125 16.43 23.72 -3.36
CA TYR A 125 15.97 23.70 -4.74
C TYR A 125 14.46 24.03 -4.85
N TRP A 126 13.62 23.46 -3.99
CA TRP A 126 12.17 23.70 -4.02
C TRP A 126 11.75 25.05 -3.45
N TYR A 127 12.46 25.54 -2.42
CA TYR A 127 12.14 26.77 -1.70
C TYR A 127 13.37 27.68 -1.65
N PRO A 128 13.78 28.29 -2.77
CA PRO A 128 14.97 29.13 -2.84
C PRO A 128 14.88 30.38 -1.94
N LYS A 129 13.67 30.84 -1.62
CA LYS A 129 13.41 32.01 -0.78
C LYS A 129 13.26 31.69 0.72
N LEU A 130 13.24 30.41 1.11
CA LEU A 130 13.09 30.03 2.51
C LEU A 130 14.42 30.31 3.27
N PRO A 131 14.41 30.95 4.44
CA PRO A 131 15.63 31.17 5.24
C PRO A 131 16.30 29.87 5.69
N GLN A 132 17.58 29.92 6.06
CA GLN A 132 18.32 28.73 6.50
C GLN A 132 17.71 28.10 7.75
N GLU A 133 17.22 28.92 8.68
CA GLU A 133 16.54 28.46 9.89
C GLU A 133 15.27 27.67 9.57
N GLY A 134 14.55 28.06 8.51
CA GLY A 134 13.39 27.32 8.03
C GLY A 134 13.77 25.99 7.37
N VAL A 135 14.83 25.99 6.54
CA VAL A 135 15.36 24.76 5.93
C VAL A 135 15.84 23.78 7.01
N ASP A 136 16.55 24.27 8.01
CA ASP A 136 17.07 23.46 9.13
C ASP A 136 15.93 22.90 9.96
N ALA A 137 14.91 23.70 10.28
CA ALA A 137 13.76 23.23 11.04
C ALA A 137 12.99 22.11 10.32
N VAL A 138 12.76 22.25 9.00
CA VAL A 138 12.11 21.21 8.20
C VAL A 138 12.99 19.97 8.09
N THR A 139 14.30 20.14 7.91
CA THR A 139 15.25 19.02 7.86
C THR A 139 15.24 18.24 9.17
N GLN A 140 15.36 18.92 10.32
CA GLN A 140 15.33 18.32 11.65
C GLN A 140 14.01 17.61 11.95
N PHE A 141 12.88 18.17 11.48
CA PHE A 141 11.59 17.49 11.58
C PHE A 141 11.54 16.18 10.80
N LEU A 142 12.07 16.16 9.57
CA LEU A 142 12.06 14.98 8.71
C LEU A 142 12.99 13.87 9.21
N ILE A 143 14.15 14.23 9.79
CA ILE A 143 15.10 13.27 10.39
C ILE A 143 14.84 13.00 11.89
N SER A 144 13.79 13.58 12.46
CA SER A 144 13.43 13.40 13.86
C SER A 144 13.09 11.95 14.19
N GLU A 145 13.31 11.57 15.45
CA GLU A 145 13.01 10.20 15.93
C GLU A 145 11.55 9.82 15.70
N SER A 146 10.61 10.73 15.92
CA SER A 146 9.18 10.45 15.73
C SER A 146 8.83 10.18 14.27
N THR A 147 9.30 11.03 13.34
CA THR A 147 9.03 10.88 11.91
C THR A 147 9.69 9.62 11.36
N VAL A 148 10.99 9.43 11.60
CA VAL A 148 11.76 8.32 11.02
C VAL A 148 11.34 6.98 11.62
N SER A 149 11.06 6.91 12.93
CA SER A 149 10.54 5.67 13.53
C SER A 149 9.16 5.31 13.03
N PHE A 150 8.29 6.30 12.79
CA PHE A 150 6.99 6.09 12.17
C PHE A 150 7.16 5.49 10.78
N ILE A 151 7.99 6.09 9.92
CA ILE A 151 8.29 5.58 8.57
C ILE A 151 8.79 4.14 8.64
N SER A 152 9.85 3.92 9.42
CA SER A 152 10.47 2.59 9.62
C SER A 152 9.46 1.53 10.06
N SER A 153 8.54 1.89 10.96
CA SER A 153 7.46 0.98 11.40
C SER A 153 6.50 0.63 10.26
N LYS A 154 6.14 1.59 9.41
CA LYS A 154 5.22 1.40 8.27
C LYS A 154 5.86 0.65 7.11
N LEU A 155 7.18 0.73 6.98
CA LEU A 155 7.95 -0.05 6.02
C LEU A 155 8.10 -1.54 6.41
N GLY A 156 7.68 -1.90 7.63
CA GLY A 156 7.72 -3.27 8.13
C GLY A 156 9.04 -3.66 8.80
N PHE A 157 9.91 -2.68 9.14
CA PHE A 157 11.19 -2.97 9.79
C PHE A 157 11.01 -3.45 11.23
N LYS A 158 9.86 -3.11 11.87
CA LYS A 158 9.52 -3.56 13.23
C LYS A 158 9.73 -5.07 13.44
N THR A 159 9.47 -5.89 12.42
CA THR A 159 9.60 -7.35 12.51
C THR A 159 10.96 -7.88 12.09
N LEU A 160 11.76 -7.08 11.37
CA LEU A 160 13.06 -7.48 10.84
C LEU A 160 14.20 -7.12 11.78
N ILE A 161 14.05 -6.08 12.60
CA ILE A 161 15.10 -5.63 13.51
C ILE A 161 15.38 -6.69 14.57
N ARG A 162 16.62 -7.15 14.62
CA ARG A 162 17.16 -7.98 15.71
C ARG A 162 17.55 -7.05 16.86
N CYS A 163 16.83 -7.15 17.97
CA CYS A 163 17.02 -6.32 19.17
C CYS A 163 16.67 -7.11 20.45
N ASP A 164 16.90 -6.49 21.60
CA ASP A 164 16.67 -7.07 22.93
C ASP A 164 15.20 -7.15 23.36
N VAL A 165 14.30 -6.45 22.66
CA VAL A 165 12.89 -6.33 23.02
C VAL A 165 11.94 -6.73 21.86
N PRO A 166 10.79 -7.37 22.12
CA PRO A 166 9.83 -7.77 21.08
C PRO A 166 9.31 -6.63 20.21
N THR A 167 9.15 -5.45 20.80
CA THR A 167 8.77 -4.21 20.11
C THR A 167 9.98 -3.27 20.12
N PRO A 168 10.66 -3.08 18.97
CA PRO A 168 11.78 -2.15 18.85
C PRO A 168 11.42 -0.74 19.32
N ARG A 169 12.35 -0.11 20.05
CA ARG A 169 12.24 1.28 20.50
C ARG A 169 12.29 2.23 19.30
N PRO A 170 11.72 3.45 19.40
CA PRO A 170 11.79 4.44 18.32
C PRO A 170 13.22 4.75 17.85
N THR A 171 14.19 4.80 18.78
CA THR A 171 15.62 4.94 18.48
C THR A 171 16.17 3.83 17.58
N MET A 172 15.75 2.59 17.82
CA MET A 172 16.17 1.41 17.03
C MET A 172 15.55 1.43 15.63
N LEU A 173 14.28 1.83 15.53
CA LEU A 173 13.58 2.00 14.26
C LEU A 173 14.23 3.10 13.42
N LYS A 174 14.60 4.23 14.05
CA LYS A 174 15.36 5.33 13.43
C LYS A 174 16.71 4.80 12.90
N SER A 175 17.49 4.15 13.77
CA SER A 175 18.80 3.60 13.42
C SER A 175 18.72 2.60 12.27
N ALA A 176 17.76 1.66 12.31
CA ALA A 176 17.58 0.66 11.27
C ALA A 176 17.21 1.26 9.91
N LEU A 177 16.38 2.32 9.88
CA LEU A 177 16.02 2.98 8.63
C LEU A 177 17.21 3.73 8.02
N PHE A 178 17.98 4.46 8.81
CA PHE A 178 19.20 5.08 8.29
C PHE A 178 20.26 4.05 7.92
N ALA A 179 20.40 2.97 8.68
CA ALA A 179 21.32 1.90 8.31
C ALA A 179 20.93 1.22 6.99
N PHE A 180 19.62 1.12 6.71
CA PHE A 180 19.13 0.65 5.42
C PHE A 180 19.51 1.61 4.29
N ILE A 181 19.40 2.93 4.50
CA ILE A 181 19.85 3.94 3.52
C ILE A 181 21.36 3.85 3.29
N GLY A 182 22.15 3.68 4.36
CA GLY A 182 23.60 3.45 4.27
C GLY A 182 23.93 2.16 3.51
N ALA A 183 23.17 1.08 3.75
CA ALA A 183 23.33 -0.20 3.04
C ALA A 183 22.98 -0.12 1.54
N ILE A 184 22.04 0.75 1.15
CA ILE A 184 21.74 1.02 -0.26
C ILE A 184 22.94 1.69 -0.93
N GLU A 185 23.54 2.69 -0.27
CA GLU A 185 24.67 3.42 -0.84
C GLU A 185 25.93 2.53 -0.95
N GLU A 186 26.18 1.64 0.01
CA GLU A 186 27.31 0.70 -0.03
C GLU A 186 27.18 -0.34 -1.14
N ASN A 187 25.97 -0.85 -1.40
CA ASN A 187 25.75 -1.90 -2.40
C ASN A 187 25.50 -1.35 -3.82
N ASN A 188 24.84 -0.21 -3.93
CA ASN A 188 24.44 0.37 -5.21
C ASN A 188 25.23 1.66 -5.46
N ASN A 189 24.62 2.81 -5.18
CA ASN A 189 25.24 4.11 -5.30
C ASN A 189 24.48 5.13 -4.44
N ARG A 190 25.14 6.28 -4.25
CA ARG A 190 24.59 7.40 -3.50
C ARG A 190 23.28 7.93 -4.10
N SER A 191 23.18 8.07 -5.42
CA SER A 191 21.97 8.57 -6.08
C SER A 191 20.74 7.70 -5.80
N ARG A 192 20.91 6.38 -5.66
CA ARG A 192 19.80 5.47 -5.34
C ARG A 192 19.35 5.62 -3.89
N ALA A 193 20.28 5.79 -2.96
CA ALA A 193 19.96 6.11 -1.57
C ALA A 193 19.23 7.46 -1.46
N GLU A 194 19.64 8.47 -2.22
CA GLU A 194 18.98 9.77 -2.31
C GLU A 194 17.54 9.66 -2.86
N LEU A 195 17.32 8.84 -3.90
CA LEU A 195 15.96 8.55 -4.39
C LEU A 195 15.09 7.88 -3.33
N PHE A 196 15.63 6.94 -2.55
CA PHE A 196 14.90 6.33 -1.45
C PHE A 196 14.49 7.38 -0.40
N VAL A 197 15.38 8.31 -0.05
CA VAL A 197 15.07 9.43 0.84
C VAL A 197 13.97 10.31 0.24
N ALA A 198 14.00 10.57 -1.07
CA ALA A 198 12.97 11.34 -1.76
C ALA A 198 11.58 10.66 -1.67
N ASP A 199 11.53 9.35 -1.92
CA ASP A 199 10.27 8.62 -2.01
C ASP A 199 9.62 8.36 -0.63
N PHE A 200 10.43 8.14 0.42
CA PHE A 200 9.91 7.73 1.73
C PHE A 200 10.01 8.79 2.82
N ILE A 201 11.04 9.64 2.80
CA ILE A 201 11.24 10.66 3.85
C ILE A 201 10.65 12.01 3.39
N LEU A 202 11.01 12.53 2.22
CA LEU A 202 10.52 13.83 1.74
C LEU A 202 8.99 13.85 1.53
N THR A 203 8.38 12.71 1.21
CA THR A 203 6.92 12.58 1.07
C THR A 203 6.16 12.87 2.37
N HIS A 204 6.81 12.81 3.54
CA HIS A 204 6.18 13.19 4.82
C HIS A 204 5.99 14.71 4.98
N LEU A 205 6.54 15.51 4.06
CA LEU A 205 6.26 16.95 3.97
C LEU A 205 4.91 17.24 3.28
N VAL A 206 4.33 16.26 2.56
CA VAL A 206 3.07 16.47 1.82
C VAL A 206 1.92 16.74 2.79
N GLY A 207 1.21 17.85 2.56
CA GLY A 207 0.08 18.27 3.39
C GLY A 207 0.48 18.84 4.76
N LYS A 208 1.77 19.14 4.98
CA LYS A 208 2.26 19.83 6.17
C LYS A 208 2.55 21.30 5.88
N ASP A 209 2.18 22.18 6.81
CA ASP A 209 2.57 23.58 6.76
C ASP A 209 3.99 23.75 7.33
N ILE A 210 4.88 24.37 6.55
CA ILE A 210 6.27 24.65 6.95
C ILE A 210 6.32 25.58 8.18
N ASN A 211 5.38 26.52 8.31
CA ASN A 211 5.32 27.42 9.47
C ASN A 211 4.90 26.69 10.76
N GLU A 212 4.13 25.60 10.66
CA GLU A 212 3.80 24.75 11.80
C GLU A 212 5.00 23.92 12.23
N ILE A 213 5.78 23.43 11.27
CA ILE A 213 7.02 22.69 11.53
C ILE A 213 8.07 23.60 12.17
N TRP A 214 8.28 24.79 11.61
CA TRP A 214 9.29 25.74 12.09
C TRP A 214 8.92 26.42 13.41
N GLN A 215 7.64 26.43 13.80
CA GLN A 215 7.16 27.04 15.05
C GLN A 215 7.64 28.49 15.26
N ILE A 216 7.44 29.34 14.24
CA ILE A 216 7.83 30.75 14.30
C ILE A 216 7.15 31.43 15.50
N LYS A 217 7.95 31.93 16.45
CA LYS A 217 7.45 32.56 17.69
C LYS A 217 6.93 33.98 17.49
N ASN A 218 7.57 34.76 16.63
CA ASN A 218 7.16 36.13 16.30
C ASN A 218 7.05 36.33 14.77
N PRO A 219 5.93 35.93 14.16
CA PRO A 219 5.74 36.01 12.71
C PRO A 219 5.82 37.43 12.17
N MET A 220 5.26 38.41 12.89
CA MET A 220 5.28 39.80 12.45
C MET A 220 6.71 40.38 12.48
N GLY A 221 7.48 40.09 13.53
CA GLY A 221 8.88 40.53 13.61
C GLY A 221 9.76 39.90 12.54
N LEU A 222 9.54 38.62 12.21
CA LEU A 222 10.24 37.97 11.09
C LEU A 222 9.84 38.60 9.75
N LEU A 223 8.54 38.86 9.55
CA LEU A 223 8.04 39.51 8.34
C LEU A 223 8.65 40.90 8.15
N THR A 224 8.77 41.70 9.22
CA THR A 224 9.45 42.99 9.17
C THR A 224 10.90 42.86 8.70
N LYS A 225 11.67 41.91 9.27
CA LYS A 225 13.06 41.67 8.87
C LYS A 225 13.20 41.27 7.41
N VAL A 226 12.36 40.34 6.94
CA VAL A 226 12.37 39.88 5.54
C VAL A 226 12.05 41.03 4.59
N LEU A 227 11.08 41.88 4.95
CA LEU A 227 10.72 43.04 4.15
C LEU A 227 11.84 44.09 4.14
N GLU A 228 12.52 44.32 5.28
CA GLU A 228 13.68 45.22 5.37
C GLU A 228 14.85 44.74 4.51
N GLU A 229 15.13 43.43 4.50
CA GLU A 229 16.15 42.80 3.63
C GLU A 229 15.82 42.95 2.14
N ASP A 230 14.54 42.89 1.78
CA ASP A 230 14.03 43.14 0.42
C ASP A 230 13.94 44.65 0.09
N GLY A 231 14.34 45.55 0.99
CA GLY A 231 14.28 47.01 0.80
C GLY A 231 12.85 47.59 0.80
N ARG A 232 11.89 46.90 1.40
CA ARG A 232 10.47 47.31 1.49
C ARG A 232 10.17 48.00 2.81
N GLN A 233 9.06 48.75 2.85
CA GLN A 233 8.58 49.32 4.10
C GLN A 233 8.03 48.25 5.05
N ALA A 234 8.07 48.55 6.34
CA ALA A 234 7.52 47.72 7.40
C ALA A 234 6.05 47.32 7.12
N PRO A 235 5.63 46.12 7.54
CA PRO A 235 4.29 45.62 7.28
C PRO A 235 3.24 46.44 8.05
N GLU A 236 2.11 46.70 7.40
CA GLU A 236 0.96 47.43 7.94
C GLU A 236 -0.26 46.50 7.97
N SER A 237 -0.81 46.27 9.16
CA SER A 237 -2.03 45.49 9.35
C SER A 237 -3.29 46.36 9.23
N ARG A 238 -4.28 45.87 8.48
CA ARG A 238 -5.59 46.51 8.33
C ARG A 238 -6.72 45.51 8.52
N LEU A 239 -7.74 45.92 9.26
CA LEU A 239 -8.98 45.16 9.38
C LEU A 239 -9.73 45.22 8.04
N ILE A 240 -9.89 44.07 7.39
CA ILE A 240 -10.63 43.94 6.12
C ILE A 240 -12.11 43.73 6.41
N TRP A 241 -12.42 42.88 7.39
CA TRP A 241 -13.79 42.50 7.71
C TRP A 241 -13.93 42.11 9.18
N ALA A 242 -15.10 42.32 9.74
CA ALA A 242 -15.46 41.82 11.07
C ALA A 242 -16.93 41.41 11.10
N THR A 243 -17.23 40.29 11.76
CA THR A 243 -18.60 39.82 11.99
C THR A 243 -18.74 39.28 13.41
N GLY A 244 -19.95 39.43 13.98
CA GLY A 244 -20.25 38.93 15.32
C GLY A 244 -19.36 39.54 16.41
N VAL A 245 -18.94 40.80 16.27
CA VAL A 245 -17.98 41.51 17.15
C VAL A 245 -18.36 41.42 18.64
N SER A 246 -19.66 41.45 18.95
CA SER A 246 -20.17 41.35 20.33
C SER A 246 -20.55 39.92 20.75
N SER A 247 -20.24 38.91 19.93
CA SER A 247 -20.54 37.50 20.20
C SER A 247 -19.29 36.73 20.60
N VAL A 248 -19.49 35.59 21.26
CA VAL A 248 -18.41 34.65 21.61
C VAL A 248 -17.72 34.07 20.36
N LEU A 249 -18.42 34.06 19.23
CA LEU A 249 -17.91 33.57 17.94
C LEU A 249 -17.54 34.73 17.01
N SER A 250 -16.99 35.82 17.56
CA SER A 250 -16.49 36.93 16.75
C SER A 250 -15.44 36.43 15.76
N THR A 251 -15.52 36.90 14.51
CA THR A 251 -14.56 36.57 13.46
C THR A 251 -14.07 37.86 12.83
N TYR A 252 -12.76 38.07 12.88
CA TYR A 252 -12.07 39.19 12.27
C TYR A 252 -11.22 38.69 11.12
N ILE A 253 -11.18 39.43 10.02
CA ILE A 253 -10.27 39.19 8.90
C ILE A 253 -9.31 40.36 8.83
N VAL A 254 -8.03 40.08 9.07
CA VAL A 254 -6.95 41.06 8.99
C VAL A 254 -6.12 40.79 7.74
N GLY A 255 -5.79 41.86 7.02
CA GLY A 255 -4.83 41.83 5.92
C GLY A 255 -3.55 42.55 6.31
N VAL A 256 -2.42 42.05 5.83
CA VAL A 256 -1.09 42.66 5.98
C VAL A 256 -0.62 43.17 4.63
N TYR A 257 -0.13 44.41 4.62
CA TYR A 257 0.29 45.14 3.42
C TYR A 257 1.70 45.71 3.61
N SER A 258 2.42 45.98 2.53
CA SER A 258 3.67 46.77 2.54
C SER A 258 3.70 47.64 1.29
N ASN A 259 3.97 48.94 1.41
CA ASN A 259 3.87 49.91 0.31
C ASN A 259 2.50 49.90 -0.41
N LYS A 260 1.41 49.71 0.35
CA LYS A 260 0.03 49.53 -0.18
C LYS A 260 -0.17 48.27 -1.05
N GLU A 261 0.81 47.38 -1.13
CA GLU A 261 0.66 46.09 -1.78
C GLU A 261 0.23 45.03 -0.76
N PHE A 262 -0.66 44.15 -1.19
CA PHE A 262 -1.18 43.05 -0.37
C PHE A 262 -0.14 41.93 -0.21
N LEU A 263 0.11 41.51 1.03
CA LEU A 263 1.02 40.40 1.34
C LEU A 263 0.29 39.15 1.80
N GLY A 264 -0.60 39.28 2.78
CA GLY A 264 -1.20 38.16 3.52
C GLY A 264 -2.56 38.51 4.09
N LYS A 265 -3.43 37.52 4.30
CA LYS A 265 -4.63 37.70 5.13
C LYS A 265 -5.01 36.43 5.85
N SER A 266 -5.62 36.59 7.01
CA SER A 266 -6.23 35.46 7.70
C SER A 266 -7.42 35.89 8.55
N ALA A 267 -8.28 34.91 8.85
CA ALA A 267 -9.31 35.04 9.86
C ALA A 267 -8.75 34.67 11.25
N GLY A 268 -9.38 35.23 12.30
CA GLY A 268 -9.11 34.89 13.69
C GLY A 268 -10.27 35.27 14.60
N THR A 269 -10.33 34.66 15.79
CA THR A 269 -11.41 34.96 16.76
C THR A 269 -11.18 36.29 17.48
N THR A 270 -9.92 36.70 17.60
CA THR A 270 -9.50 38.03 18.05
C THR A 270 -8.69 38.74 16.96
N ILE A 271 -8.61 40.07 17.03
CA ILE A 271 -7.82 40.87 16.08
C ILE A 271 -6.33 40.46 16.11
N SER A 272 -5.76 40.26 17.30
CA SER A 272 -4.36 39.86 17.46
C SER A 272 -4.09 38.47 16.86
N GLN A 273 -5.00 37.50 17.02
CA GLN A 273 -4.87 36.19 16.37
C GLN A 273 -4.97 36.30 14.84
N ALA A 274 -5.94 37.07 14.34
CA ALA A 274 -6.10 37.29 12.90
C ALA A 274 -4.87 37.95 12.28
N GLU A 275 -4.27 38.91 12.98
CA GLU A 275 -3.04 39.59 12.60
C GLU A 275 -1.83 38.64 12.58
N GLU A 276 -1.62 37.85 13.64
CA GLU A 276 -0.53 36.87 13.68
C GLU A 276 -0.65 35.85 12.53
N MET A 277 -1.87 35.33 12.31
CA MET A 277 -2.14 34.39 11.22
C MET A 277 -1.96 35.04 9.84
N ALA A 278 -2.34 36.31 9.69
CA ALA A 278 -2.12 37.04 8.44
C ALA A 278 -0.63 37.27 8.15
N ALA A 279 0.19 37.50 9.18
CA ALA A 279 1.65 37.56 9.05
C ALA A 279 2.25 36.21 8.64
N ARG A 280 1.76 35.10 9.21
CA ARG A 280 2.16 33.74 8.76
C ARG A 280 1.77 33.49 7.30
N ASP A 281 0.58 33.90 6.90
CA ASP A 281 0.12 33.80 5.51
C ASP A 281 1.01 34.60 4.54
N ALA A 282 1.40 35.83 4.93
CA ALA A 282 2.34 36.65 4.17
C ALA A 282 3.70 35.96 4.03
N LEU A 283 4.26 35.41 5.11
CA LEU A 283 5.52 34.66 5.09
C LEU A 283 5.44 33.43 4.17
N ARG A 284 4.33 32.67 4.16
CA ARG A 284 4.17 31.52 3.24
C ARG A 284 4.30 31.94 1.79
N ARG A 285 3.63 33.03 1.41
CA ARG A 285 3.67 33.54 0.03
C ARG A 285 5.04 34.09 -0.33
N LEU A 286 5.70 34.81 0.57
CA LEU A 286 7.05 35.34 0.33
C LEU A 286 8.06 34.20 0.14
N PHE A 287 7.96 33.13 0.93
CA PHE A 287 8.86 31.97 0.84
C PHE A 287 8.46 30.94 -0.23
N GLY A 288 7.29 31.08 -0.86
CA GLY A 288 6.77 30.14 -1.85
C GLY A 288 6.34 28.80 -1.25
N THR A 289 5.90 28.79 0.00
CA THR A 289 5.47 27.60 0.76
C THR A 289 3.94 27.53 0.94
N ASP A 290 3.19 28.38 0.25
CA ASP A 290 1.74 28.42 0.31
C ASP A 290 1.07 27.23 -0.41
N GLU A 291 -0.23 27.05 -0.17
CA GLU A 291 -0.99 25.91 -0.70
C GLU A 291 -1.16 25.92 -2.23
N GLN A 292 -0.95 27.07 -2.91
CA GLN A 292 -1.12 27.19 -4.37
C GLN A 292 0.16 26.82 -5.13
N ARG A 293 1.25 26.51 -4.43
CA ARG A 293 2.52 26.12 -5.04
C ARG A 293 2.37 24.88 -5.94
N ALA A 294 3.28 24.75 -6.90
CA ALA A 294 3.38 23.53 -7.70
C ALA A 294 3.62 22.31 -6.80
N PRO A 295 2.98 21.15 -7.10
CA PRO A 295 3.30 19.90 -6.44
C PRO A 295 4.79 19.59 -6.54
N ILE A 296 5.35 18.95 -5.52
CA ILE A 296 6.74 18.52 -5.53
C ILE A 296 6.93 17.58 -6.73
N PRO A 297 7.91 17.85 -7.63
CA PRO A 297 8.14 17.01 -8.80
C PRO A 297 8.42 15.57 -8.37
N LYS A 298 7.68 14.60 -8.93
CA LYS A 298 8.03 13.19 -8.77
C LYS A 298 9.28 12.91 -9.60
N HIS A 299 10.25 12.20 -9.02
CA HIS A 299 11.32 11.63 -9.83
C HIS A 299 10.69 10.62 -10.80
N SER A 300 10.97 10.78 -12.10
CA SER A 300 10.42 9.97 -13.18
C SER A 300 11.00 8.56 -13.14
N VAL A 301 10.45 7.72 -12.28
CA VAL A 301 10.58 6.27 -12.38
C VAL A 301 9.16 5.75 -12.23
N GLU A 302 8.68 5.04 -13.25
CA GLU A 302 7.46 4.23 -13.13
C GLU A 302 7.59 3.41 -11.85
N GLY A 303 6.76 3.72 -10.85
CA GLY A 303 6.78 2.99 -9.59
C GLY A 303 6.45 1.50 -9.83
N PRO A 304 6.59 0.64 -8.81
CA PRO A 304 6.28 -0.78 -8.93
C PRO A 304 4.77 -1.06 -9.15
N GLU A 305 3.93 -0.03 -9.24
CA GLU A 305 2.52 -0.21 -9.57
C GLU A 305 2.40 -0.72 -11.01
N PRO A 306 1.70 -1.85 -11.21
CA PRO A 306 1.51 -2.38 -12.55
C PRO A 306 0.77 -1.34 -13.38
N ALA A 307 1.33 -1.01 -14.54
CA ALA A 307 0.67 -0.13 -15.47
C ALA A 307 -0.58 -0.83 -15.99
N TYR A 308 -1.75 -0.46 -15.45
CA TYR A 308 -3.06 -0.85 -15.98
C TYR A 308 -3.31 -0.07 -17.28
N HIS A 309 -2.55 -0.40 -18.32
CA HIS A 309 -2.71 0.19 -19.63
C HIS A 309 -4.04 -0.25 -20.23
N HIS A 310 -4.62 0.60 -21.08
CA HIS A 310 -5.71 0.23 -22.00
C HIS A 310 -5.19 -0.75 -23.06
N ILE A 311 -4.89 -1.97 -22.64
CA ILE A 311 -4.39 -3.04 -23.49
C ILE A 311 -5.59 -3.85 -23.97
N VAL A 312 -5.89 -3.69 -25.26
CA VAL A 312 -7.00 -4.36 -25.96
C VAL A 312 -6.51 -5.22 -27.15
N SER A 313 -5.26 -5.67 -27.12
CA SER A 313 -4.65 -6.47 -28.20
C SER A 313 -3.95 -7.71 -27.66
N GLY A 314 -3.81 -8.74 -28.50
CA GLY A 314 -3.05 -9.96 -28.21
C GLY A 314 -3.80 -11.08 -27.48
N TYR A 315 -5.00 -10.81 -26.98
CA TYR A 315 -5.86 -11.82 -26.35
C TYR A 315 -6.58 -12.71 -27.37
N GLN A 316 -6.91 -13.92 -26.95
CA GLN A 316 -7.83 -14.83 -27.62
C GLN A 316 -9.24 -14.63 -27.08
N VAL A 317 -10.25 -15.03 -27.85
CA VAL A 317 -11.66 -14.91 -27.46
C VAL A 317 -12.30 -16.29 -27.42
N PHE A 318 -12.90 -16.63 -26.29
CA PHE A 318 -13.81 -17.76 -26.15
C PHE A 318 -15.25 -17.27 -26.30
N GLN A 319 -16.02 -17.90 -27.19
CA GLN A 319 -17.44 -17.61 -27.41
C GLN A 319 -18.31 -18.70 -26.81
N HIS A 320 -19.30 -18.32 -26.01
CA HIS A 320 -20.33 -19.20 -25.49
C HIS A 320 -21.67 -18.87 -26.15
N GLN A 321 -22.21 -19.78 -26.96
CA GLN A 321 -23.45 -19.58 -27.73
C GLN A 321 -24.44 -20.75 -27.65
N ASN A 322 -24.05 -21.86 -27.01
CA ASN A 322 -24.80 -23.12 -27.11
C ASN A 322 -25.99 -23.20 -26.15
N GLU A 323 -25.97 -22.44 -25.06
CA GLU A 323 -27.06 -22.41 -24.08
C GLU A 323 -27.17 -21.05 -23.39
N PRO A 324 -28.37 -20.62 -22.96
CA PRO A 324 -28.51 -19.38 -22.21
C PRO A 324 -27.77 -19.43 -20.86
N PHE A 325 -26.83 -18.51 -20.66
CA PHE A 325 -26.10 -18.36 -19.41
C PHE A 325 -26.96 -17.62 -18.37
N ARG A 326 -27.57 -18.39 -17.47
CA ARG A 326 -28.42 -17.86 -16.40
C ARG A 326 -27.58 -17.18 -15.32
N LEU A 327 -27.89 -15.92 -15.04
CA LEU A 327 -27.23 -15.09 -14.03
C LEU A 327 -27.90 -15.25 -12.67
N LYS A 328 -27.12 -15.09 -11.60
CA LYS A 328 -27.60 -15.23 -10.22
C LYS A 328 -28.67 -14.19 -9.88
N TYR A 329 -28.45 -12.94 -10.29
CA TYR A 329 -29.33 -11.84 -9.93
C TYR A 329 -30.44 -11.62 -10.97
N ASN A 330 -31.62 -11.25 -10.46
CA ASN A 330 -32.77 -10.78 -11.24
C ASN A 330 -33.27 -11.75 -12.33
N HIS A 331 -32.96 -13.05 -12.21
CA HIS A 331 -33.34 -14.09 -13.17
C HIS A 331 -33.01 -13.76 -14.64
N LYS A 332 -32.03 -12.89 -14.88
CA LYS A 332 -31.59 -12.52 -16.23
C LYS A 332 -30.69 -13.62 -16.81
N SER A 333 -30.61 -13.67 -18.13
CA SER A 333 -29.69 -14.53 -18.86
C SER A 333 -29.02 -13.79 -20.00
N LEU A 334 -27.79 -14.20 -20.32
CA LEU A 334 -27.11 -13.84 -21.57
C LEU A 334 -27.24 -15.02 -22.53
N ASN A 335 -27.79 -14.77 -23.72
CA ASN A 335 -27.93 -15.83 -24.74
C ASN A 335 -26.56 -16.23 -25.29
N GLU A 336 -25.69 -15.24 -25.44
CA GLU A 336 -24.30 -15.42 -25.81
C GLU A 336 -23.42 -14.47 -25.00
N PHE A 337 -22.18 -14.90 -24.76
CA PHE A 337 -21.14 -14.04 -24.21
C PHE A 337 -19.78 -14.49 -24.69
N GLN A 338 -18.83 -13.57 -24.63
CA GLN A 338 -17.44 -13.81 -24.95
C GLN A 338 -16.53 -13.49 -23.78
N LEU A 339 -15.44 -14.23 -23.67
CA LEU A 339 -14.37 -13.98 -22.70
C LEU A 339 -13.05 -13.78 -23.43
N ALA A 340 -12.38 -12.67 -23.14
CA ALA A 340 -11.01 -12.44 -23.54
C ALA A 340 -10.06 -13.15 -22.57
N TYR A 341 -9.13 -13.94 -23.11
CA TYR A 341 -8.14 -14.67 -22.31
C TYR A 341 -6.78 -14.76 -23.02
N GLU A 342 -5.75 -14.96 -22.22
CA GLU A 342 -4.37 -15.17 -22.66
C GLU A 342 -3.77 -16.39 -21.94
N THR A 343 -2.74 -16.98 -22.54
CA THR A 343 -2.12 -18.20 -22.03
C THR A 343 -0.60 -18.19 -22.15
N TRP A 344 0.10 -18.76 -21.17
CA TRP A 344 1.55 -18.91 -21.16
C TRP A 344 1.96 -20.32 -20.73
N GLY A 345 3.12 -20.80 -21.20
CA GLY A 345 3.61 -22.16 -20.95
C GLY A 345 2.91 -23.22 -21.81
N LYS A 346 3.10 -24.51 -21.46
CA LYS A 346 2.59 -25.64 -22.25
C LYS A 346 1.70 -26.57 -21.41
N LEU A 347 0.48 -26.83 -21.88
CA LEU A 347 -0.41 -27.81 -21.27
C LEU A 347 0.16 -29.22 -21.49
N ASN A 348 0.34 -29.98 -20.41
CA ASN A 348 0.88 -31.33 -20.52
C ASN A 348 -0.20 -32.32 -21.00
N ALA A 349 0.23 -33.52 -21.43
CA ALA A 349 -0.67 -34.54 -21.97
C ALA A 349 -1.75 -34.99 -20.96
N LYS A 350 -1.46 -34.94 -19.66
CA LYS A 350 -2.39 -35.26 -18.57
C LYS A 350 -3.33 -34.10 -18.22
N LYS A 351 -3.12 -32.92 -18.80
CA LYS A 351 -3.82 -31.65 -18.54
C LYS A 351 -3.95 -31.28 -17.06
N ASN A 352 -2.96 -31.65 -16.24
CA ASN A 352 -3.01 -31.48 -14.77
C ASN A 352 -2.07 -30.37 -14.25
N ASN A 353 -1.44 -29.61 -15.16
CA ASN A 353 -0.55 -28.48 -14.84
C ASN A 353 -1.17 -27.11 -15.14
N ALA A 354 -2.50 -27.04 -15.32
CA ALA A 354 -3.19 -25.79 -15.64
C ALA A 354 -3.39 -24.91 -14.40
N ILE A 355 -3.05 -23.62 -14.49
CA ILE A 355 -3.32 -22.60 -13.47
C ILE A 355 -4.26 -21.56 -14.06
N LEU A 356 -5.36 -21.26 -13.37
CA LEU A 356 -6.25 -20.14 -13.73
C LEU A 356 -5.98 -18.93 -12.84
N ILE A 357 -5.61 -17.82 -13.47
CA ILE A 357 -5.42 -16.52 -12.86
C ILE A 357 -6.66 -15.66 -13.10
N PHE A 358 -7.28 -15.25 -12.00
CA PHE A 358 -8.41 -14.32 -12.00
C PHE A 358 -7.90 -12.88 -11.85
N THR A 359 -8.34 -11.99 -12.73
CA THR A 359 -7.92 -10.59 -12.75
C THR A 359 -8.53 -9.80 -11.58
N GLY A 360 -7.92 -8.68 -11.20
CA GLY A 360 -8.57 -7.67 -10.36
C GLY A 360 -9.72 -6.96 -11.10
N LEU A 361 -10.41 -6.02 -10.44
CA LEU A 361 -11.50 -5.26 -11.09
C LEU A 361 -10.99 -4.40 -12.27
N SER A 362 -9.78 -3.86 -12.17
CA SER A 362 -9.21 -2.93 -13.16
C SER A 362 -8.29 -3.59 -14.19
N ALA A 363 -7.99 -4.89 -14.03
CA ALA A 363 -7.00 -5.60 -14.83
C ALA A 363 -7.63 -6.31 -16.04
N SER A 364 -6.93 -6.30 -17.17
CA SER A 364 -7.26 -7.10 -18.36
C SER A 364 -6.72 -8.52 -18.24
N SER A 365 -6.97 -9.38 -19.25
CA SER A 365 -6.35 -10.71 -19.36
C SER A 365 -4.82 -10.66 -19.47
N HIS A 366 -4.24 -9.49 -19.76
CA HIS A 366 -2.82 -9.34 -20.08
C HIS A 366 -1.94 -9.30 -18.84
N ALA A 367 -1.71 -10.48 -18.27
CA ALA A 367 -0.91 -10.64 -17.05
C ALA A 367 0.61 -10.66 -17.32
N LYS A 368 1.04 -11.00 -18.53
CA LYS A 368 2.45 -11.03 -18.95
C LYS A 368 2.62 -10.75 -20.45
N SER A 369 3.70 -10.06 -20.81
CA SER A 369 4.18 -9.89 -22.18
C SER A 369 4.34 -11.22 -22.93
N HIS A 370 4.01 -11.22 -24.22
CA HIS A 370 4.18 -12.34 -25.15
C HIS A 370 4.27 -11.84 -26.60
N GLU A 371 4.50 -12.73 -27.58
CA GLU A 371 4.78 -12.33 -28.98
C GLU A 371 3.72 -11.42 -29.62
N LEU A 372 2.43 -11.67 -29.36
CA LEU A 372 1.33 -10.87 -29.93
C LEU A 372 1.06 -9.59 -29.13
N ASN A 373 1.65 -9.45 -27.95
CA ASN A 373 1.58 -8.25 -27.13
C ASN A 373 2.84 -8.10 -26.26
N PRO A 374 3.85 -7.37 -26.75
CA PRO A 374 5.15 -7.26 -26.08
C PRO A 374 5.15 -6.28 -24.90
N LYS A 375 4.04 -5.60 -24.63
CA LYS A 375 3.96 -4.66 -23.50
C LYS A 375 4.04 -5.43 -22.18
N PRO A 376 4.63 -4.86 -21.12
CA PRO A 376 4.62 -5.50 -19.80
C PRO A 376 3.19 -5.71 -19.28
N GLY A 377 2.90 -6.92 -18.81
CA GLY A 377 1.63 -7.25 -18.18
C GLY A 377 1.57 -6.84 -16.70
N TRP A 378 0.37 -6.83 -16.13
CA TRP A 378 0.18 -6.39 -14.72
C TRP A 378 0.80 -7.34 -13.67
N TRP A 379 1.25 -8.53 -14.08
CA TRP A 379 1.99 -9.50 -13.27
C TRP A 379 3.29 -9.96 -13.96
N GLU A 380 3.92 -9.07 -14.73
CA GLU A 380 5.09 -9.37 -15.56
C GLU A 380 6.21 -10.12 -14.80
N GLN A 381 6.49 -9.68 -13.58
CA GLN A 381 7.57 -10.21 -12.73
C GLN A 381 7.19 -11.49 -11.97
N PHE A 382 5.92 -11.90 -11.98
CA PHE A 382 5.44 -13.08 -11.27
C PHE A 382 5.28 -14.29 -12.18
N ILE A 383 5.00 -14.08 -13.46
CA ILE A 383 4.73 -15.14 -14.44
C ILE A 383 5.93 -15.24 -15.38
N GLY A 384 6.45 -16.45 -15.59
CA GLY A 384 7.50 -16.71 -16.57
C GLY A 384 8.48 -17.80 -16.12
N PRO A 385 9.49 -18.13 -16.95
CA PRO A 385 10.47 -19.16 -16.63
C PRO A 385 11.20 -18.85 -15.32
N ASN A 386 11.22 -19.79 -14.38
CA ASN A 386 11.87 -19.68 -13.06
C ASN A 386 11.30 -18.57 -12.15
N LEU A 387 10.10 -18.06 -12.44
CA LEU A 387 9.40 -17.10 -11.58
C LEU A 387 8.39 -17.80 -10.67
N ALA A 388 7.72 -17.05 -9.79
CA ALA A 388 6.78 -17.58 -8.80
C ALA A 388 5.67 -18.45 -9.44
N ILE A 389 5.19 -18.04 -10.62
CA ILE A 389 4.32 -18.84 -11.49
C ILE A 389 5.16 -19.29 -12.69
N ASP A 390 5.83 -20.42 -12.51
CA ASP A 390 6.82 -20.92 -13.47
C ASP A 390 6.19 -21.55 -14.72
N THR A 391 6.32 -20.88 -15.85
CA THR A 391 5.79 -21.34 -17.14
C THR A 391 6.57 -22.50 -17.75
N ASN A 392 7.73 -22.88 -17.19
CA ASN A 392 8.42 -24.12 -17.55
C ASN A 392 7.64 -25.36 -17.07
N HIS A 393 6.87 -25.21 -16.00
CA HIS A 393 6.14 -26.30 -15.36
C HIS A 393 4.62 -26.20 -15.55
N PHE A 394 4.08 -24.99 -15.60
CA PHE A 394 2.65 -24.74 -15.60
C PHE A 394 2.15 -24.14 -16.92
N PHE A 395 0.92 -24.52 -17.27
CA PHE A 395 0.13 -23.84 -18.29
C PHE A 395 -0.76 -22.81 -17.62
N VAL A 396 -0.43 -21.54 -17.79
CA VAL A 396 -1.08 -20.43 -17.11
C VAL A 396 -2.13 -19.83 -18.02
N ILE A 397 -3.34 -19.63 -17.50
CA ILE A 397 -4.46 -19.01 -18.21
C ILE A 397 -4.86 -17.79 -17.41
N CYS A 398 -4.95 -16.62 -18.05
CA CYS A 398 -5.56 -15.44 -17.44
C CYS A 398 -6.75 -14.99 -18.28
N CYS A 399 -7.89 -14.83 -17.63
CA CYS A 399 -9.14 -14.50 -18.29
C CYS A 399 -9.71 -13.20 -17.71
N ASN A 400 -10.07 -12.27 -18.58
CA ASN A 400 -10.82 -11.08 -18.18
C ASN A 400 -12.23 -11.48 -17.72
N HIS A 401 -12.84 -10.66 -16.88
CA HIS A 401 -14.17 -10.91 -16.32
C HIS A 401 -15.28 -10.69 -17.34
N LEU A 402 -16.34 -11.49 -17.26
CA LEU A 402 -17.63 -11.11 -17.82
C LEU A 402 -18.07 -9.78 -17.17
N GLY A 403 -18.48 -8.80 -17.97
CA GLY A 403 -18.73 -7.42 -17.52
C GLY A 403 -17.51 -6.50 -17.51
N GLY A 404 -16.31 -7.01 -17.82
CA GLY A 404 -15.09 -6.20 -17.91
C GLY A 404 -15.00 -5.36 -19.19
N CYS A 405 -14.09 -4.38 -19.21
CA CYS A 405 -13.91 -3.44 -20.34
C CYS A 405 -12.83 -3.85 -21.36
N TYR A 406 -12.19 -5.02 -21.19
CA TYR A 406 -11.06 -5.48 -22.00
C TYR A 406 -11.42 -6.74 -22.81
N GLY A 407 -12.24 -6.60 -23.85
CA GLY A 407 -12.52 -7.66 -24.83
C GLY A 407 -13.57 -8.71 -24.43
N SER A 408 -13.85 -8.92 -23.14
CA SER A 408 -14.99 -9.75 -22.70
C SER A 408 -16.32 -9.01 -22.88
N THR A 409 -17.43 -9.75 -22.98
CA THR A 409 -18.77 -9.16 -23.06
C THR A 409 -19.06 -8.31 -21.83
N GLY A 410 -19.41 -7.04 -22.02
CA GLY A 410 -19.67 -6.07 -20.96
C GLY A 410 -20.55 -4.91 -21.41
N PRO A 411 -20.69 -3.83 -20.61
CA PRO A 411 -21.52 -2.68 -20.94
C PRO A 411 -21.22 -2.02 -22.29
N SER A 412 -19.97 -2.04 -22.75
CA SER A 412 -19.58 -1.50 -24.07
C SER A 412 -19.86 -2.45 -25.24
N SER A 413 -20.22 -3.71 -24.98
CA SER A 413 -20.53 -4.68 -26.03
C SER A 413 -21.89 -4.41 -26.65
N ILE A 414 -22.04 -4.79 -27.92
CA ILE A 414 -23.32 -4.70 -28.63
C ILE A 414 -24.29 -5.73 -28.06
N ASP A 415 -25.49 -5.27 -27.72
CA ASP A 415 -26.63 -6.11 -27.40
C ASP A 415 -27.23 -6.64 -28.71
N PRO A 416 -27.22 -7.96 -28.95
CA PRO A 416 -27.76 -8.55 -30.18
C PRO A 416 -29.27 -8.31 -30.34
N LYS A 417 -29.99 -7.95 -29.28
CA LYS A 417 -31.43 -7.66 -29.35
C LYS A 417 -31.73 -6.25 -29.87
N THR A 418 -30.89 -5.28 -29.51
CA THR A 418 -31.14 -3.85 -29.81
C THR A 418 -30.16 -3.29 -30.84
N ASN A 419 -29.10 -4.04 -31.16
CA ASN A 419 -27.98 -3.62 -32.01
C ASN A 419 -27.31 -2.31 -31.55
N LYS A 420 -27.39 -2.03 -30.24
CA LYS A 420 -26.75 -0.89 -29.56
C LYS A 420 -25.89 -1.42 -28.41
N ALA A 421 -24.93 -0.62 -27.93
CA ALA A 421 -24.18 -1.00 -26.73
C ALA A 421 -25.12 -1.22 -25.54
N TYR A 422 -24.85 -2.23 -24.71
CA TYR A 422 -25.68 -2.52 -23.54
C TYR A 422 -25.76 -1.30 -22.59
N GLY A 423 -24.66 -0.59 -22.36
CA GLY A 423 -24.57 0.49 -21.37
C GLY A 423 -25.09 0.04 -20.00
N THR A 424 -25.95 0.87 -19.40
CA THR A 424 -26.61 0.56 -18.12
C THR A 424 -27.67 -0.54 -18.18
N SER A 425 -28.04 -1.02 -19.38
CA SER A 425 -28.94 -2.17 -19.53
C SER A 425 -28.25 -3.52 -19.33
N PHE A 426 -26.90 -3.54 -19.33
CA PHE A 426 -26.11 -4.73 -19.08
C PHE A 426 -26.52 -5.37 -17.74
N PRO A 427 -26.74 -6.69 -17.68
CA PRO A 427 -27.25 -7.31 -16.47
C PRO A 427 -26.25 -7.22 -15.32
N MET A 428 -26.77 -7.08 -14.10
CA MET A 428 -25.96 -7.08 -12.89
C MET A 428 -25.35 -8.48 -12.67
N LEU A 429 -24.04 -8.53 -12.52
CA LEU A 429 -23.28 -9.77 -12.31
C LEU A 429 -22.90 -9.96 -10.84
N SER A 430 -22.91 -11.22 -10.43
CA SER A 430 -22.28 -11.69 -9.19
C SER A 430 -20.89 -12.25 -9.46
N VAL A 431 -20.07 -12.36 -8.41
CA VAL A 431 -18.76 -13.05 -8.49
C VAL A 431 -18.94 -14.52 -8.91
N GLU A 432 -20.06 -15.15 -8.54
CA GLU A 432 -20.40 -16.52 -8.98
C GLU A 432 -20.63 -16.60 -10.49
N ASP A 433 -21.25 -15.59 -11.09
CA ASP A 433 -21.45 -15.53 -12.55
C ASP A 433 -20.10 -15.49 -13.27
N THR A 434 -19.18 -14.65 -12.80
CA THR A 434 -17.82 -14.56 -13.34
C THR A 434 -17.09 -15.90 -13.29
N VAL A 435 -17.08 -16.56 -12.12
CA VAL A 435 -16.42 -17.87 -11.95
C VAL A 435 -17.07 -18.92 -12.86
N ARG A 436 -18.41 -18.98 -12.92
CA ARG A 436 -19.10 -19.94 -13.81
C ARG A 436 -18.77 -19.72 -15.28
N ALA A 437 -18.72 -18.47 -15.74
CA ALA A 437 -18.35 -18.14 -17.11
C ALA A 437 -16.92 -18.61 -17.46
N GLN A 438 -15.96 -18.42 -16.54
CA GLN A 438 -14.58 -18.86 -16.74
C GLN A 438 -14.41 -20.39 -16.71
N PHE A 439 -15.28 -21.12 -16.01
CA PHE A 439 -15.28 -22.58 -16.05
C PHE A 439 -15.81 -23.14 -17.39
N PHE A 440 -16.65 -22.40 -18.11
CA PHE A 440 -16.97 -22.74 -19.50
C PHE A 440 -15.74 -22.61 -20.42
N LEU A 441 -14.91 -21.59 -20.21
CA LEU A 441 -13.63 -21.46 -20.91
C LEU A 441 -12.70 -22.65 -20.61
N LEU A 442 -12.60 -23.09 -19.35
CA LEU A 442 -11.79 -24.27 -19.01
C LEU A 442 -12.28 -25.55 -19.71
N LYS A 443 -13.61 -25.74 -19.78
CA LYS A 443 -14.22 -26.85 -20.52
C LYS A 443 -13.88 -26.78 -22.02
N TYR A 444 -13.92 -25.58 -22.61
CA TYR A 444 -13.51 -25.36 -24.00
C TYR A 444 -12.05 -25.70 -24.26
N LEU A 445 -11.15 -25.33 -23.34
CA LEU A 445 -9.72 -25.71 -23.39
C LEU A 445 -9.48 -27.20 -23.06
N GLY A 446 -10.54 -27.94 -22.71
CA GLY A 446 -10.52 -29.34 -22.34
C GLY A 446 -9.77 -29.61 -21.03
N ILE A 447 -9.82 -28.68 -20.08
CA ILE A 447 -9.18 -28.76 -18.76
C ILE A 447 -10.25 -29.11 -17.73
N GLU A 448 -10.17 -30.34 -17.21
CA GLU A 448 -11.13 -30.81 -16.21
C GLU A 448 -10.74 -30.42 -14.79
N LYS A 449 -9.44 -30.33 -14.50
CA LYS A 449 -8.93 -30.03 -13.16
C LYS A 449 -7.76 -29.06 -13.21
N LEU A 450 -7.91 -27.93 -12.52
CA LEU A 450 -6.85 -26.97 -12.29
C LEU A 450 -5.86 -27.51 -11.25
N HIS A 451 -4.58 -27.30 -11.53
CA HIS A 451 -3.50 -27.41 -10.55
C HIS A 451 -3.71 -26.40 -9.41
N ALA A 452 -3.99 -25.14 -9.78
CA ALA A 452 -4.27 -24.05 -8.85
C ALA A 452 -5.22 -23.01 -9.45
N SER A 453 -6.03 -22.42 -8.59
CA SER A 453 -6.77 -21.18 -8.81
C SER A 453 -6.05 -20.06 -8.06
N ILE A 454 -5.75 -18.95 -8.73
CA ILE A 454 -4.97 -17.85 -8.17
C ILE A 454 -5.65 -16.52 -8.49
N GLY A 455 -5.73 -15.59 -7.54
CA GLY A 455 -6.19 -14.24 -7.85
C GLY A 455 -5.95 -13.23 -6.73
N SER A 456 -5.97 -11.94 -7.09
CA SER A 456 -5.86 -10.82 -6.16
C SER A 456 -7.11 -9.93 -6.17
N SER A 457 -7.42 -9.25 -5.06
CA SER A 457 -8.58 -8.35 -4.98
C SER A 457 -9.89 -9.07 -5.40
N LEU A 458 -10.64 -8.56 -6.38
CA LEU A 458 -11.81 -9.24 -6.96
C LEU A 458 -11.47 -10.65 -7.47
N GLY A 459 -10.30 -10.82 -8.10
CA GLY A 459 -9.81 -12.11 -8.56
C GLY A 459 -9.55 -13.08 -7.40
N GLY A 460 -9.12 -12.56 -6.25
CA GLY A 460 -8.98 -13.37 -5.04
C GLY A 460 -10.31 -13.89 -4.50
N MET A 461 -11.41 -13.12 -4.69
CA MET A 461 -12.77 -13.55 -4.35
C MET A 461 -13.19 -14.68 -5.28
N CYS A 462 -12.96 -14.50 -6.59
CA CYS A 462 -13.22 -15.52 -7.60
C CYS A 462 -12.42 -16.81 -7.33
N SER A 463 -11.16 -16.66 -6.93
CA SER A 463 -10.26 -17.77 -6.65
C SER A 463 -10.75 -18.64 -5.49
N ILE A 464 -11.13 -18.02 -4.36
CA ILE A 464 -11.74 -18.73 -3.22
C ILE A 464 -13.05 -19.40 -3.63
N LEU A 465 -13.90 -18.66 -4.35
CA LEU A 465 -15.20 -19.13 -4.78
C LEU A 465 -15.13 -20.29 -5.77
N SER A 466 -14.08 -20.36 -6.61
CA SER A 466 -13.83 -21.49 -7.50
C SER A 466 -13.65 -22.80 -6.73
N GLY A 467 -12.91 -22.77 -5.61
CA GLY A 467 -12.71 -23.92 -4.73
C GLY A 467 -14.01 -24.35 -4.04
N LEU A 468 -14.92 -23.41 -3.79
CA LEU A 468 -16.24 -23.69 -3.22
C LEU A 468 -17.23 -24.28 -4.24
N LEU A 469 -17.31 -23.68 -5.44
CA LEU A 469 -18.26 -24.09 -6.48
C LEU A 469 -17.82 -25.36 -7.21
N TYR A 470 -16.51 -25.57 -7.36
CA TYR A 470 -15.94 -26.67 -8.13
C TYR A 470 -14.84 -27.43 -7.34
N PRO A 471 -15.15 -27.99 -6.15
CA PRO A 471 -14.15 -28.57 -5.25
C PRO A 471 -13.42 -29.79 -5.84
N LYS A 472 -14.03 -30.48 -6.81
CA LYS A 472 -13.39 -31.61 -7.51
C LYS A 472 -12.44 -31.15 -8.63
N ASN A 473 -12.67 -29.97 -9.17
CA ASN A 473 -11.96 -29.41 -10.32
C ASN A 473 -10.85 -28.43 -9.91
N VAL A 474 -10.76 -27.99 -8.65
CA VAL A 474 -9.73 -27.06 -8.17
C VAL A 474 -8.82 -27.76 -7.16
N GLY A 475 -7.55 -27.97 -7.53
CA GLY A 475 -6.58 -28.65 -6.66
C GLY A 475 -6.02 -27.79 -5.53
N ARG A 476 -5.78 -26.51 -5.79
CA ARG A 476 -5.19 -25.54 -4.86
C ARG A 476 -5.82 -24.17 -5.06
N VAL A 477 -5.87 -23.37 -4.00
CA VAL A 477 -6.37 -21.99 -4.03
C VAL A 477 -5.30 -21.08 -3.44
N ALA A 478 -4.95 -20.03 -4.17
CA ALA A 478 -4.18 -18.89 -3.66
C ALA A 478 -5.02 -17.62 -3.80
N THR A 479 -5.10 -16.85 -2.73
CA THR A 479 -5.88 -15.61 -2.66
C THR A 479 -5.04 -14.52 -2.02
N ILE A 480 -4.98 -13.36 -2.66
CA ILE A 480 -4.10 -12.25 -2.29
C ILE A 480 -4.93 -10.99 -2.11
N SER A 481 -4.80 -10.30 -0.97
CA SER A 481 -5.47 -9.00 -0.73
C SER A 481 -6.97 -9.02 -1.05
N SER A 482 -7.68 -10.03 -0.57
CA SER A 482 -9.09 -10.28 -0.90
C SER A 482 -9.92 -10.57 0.35
N CYS A 483 -11.23 -10.72 0.17
CA CYS A 483 -12.19 -10.96 1.24
C CYS A 483 -13.35 -11.84 0.77
N ILE A 484 -14.01 -12.52 1.72
CA ILE A 484 -15.24 -13.29 1.43
C ILE A 484 -16.41 -12.32 1.19
N ALA A 485 -16.46 -11.22 1.95
CA ALA A 485 -17.42 -10.16 1.80
C ALA A 485 -16.76 -8.80 2.08
N PRO A 486 -17.14 -7.74 1.34
CA PRO A 486 -16.60 -6.40 1.58
C PRO A 486 -17.11 -5.84 2.91
N TYR A 487 -16.25 -5.11 3.63
CA TYR A 487 -16.64 -4.38 4.84
C TYR A 487 -17.69 -3.29 4.52
N PRO A 488 -18.57 -2.94 5.48
CA PRO A 488 -19.56 -1.88 5.29
C PRO A 488 -18.97 -0.55 4.80
N THR A 489 -17.78 -0.18 5.28
CA THR A 489 -17.04 1.01 4.84
C THR A 489 -16.64 0.95 3.36
N ALA A 490 -16.17 -0.20 2.88
CA ALA A 490 -15.85 -0.42 1.48
C ALA A 490 -17.12 -0.33 0.61
N ILE A 491 -18.24 -0.91 1.05
CA ILE A 491 -19.53 -0.82 0.37
C ILE A 491 -19.97 0.65 0.26
N ALA A 492 -19.93 1.39 1.37
CA ALA A 492 -20.31 2.80 1.43
C ALA A 492 -19.43 3.66 0.51
N LEU A 493 -18.11 3.47 0.53
CA LEU A 493 -17.19 4.21 -0.34
C LEU A 493 -17.46 3.94 -1.82
N ARG A 494 -17.66 2.66 -2.21
CA ARG A 494 -17.98 2.31 -3.60
C ARG A 494 -19.36 2.84 -4.03
N TYR A 495 -20.33 2.88 -3.12
CA TYR A 495 -21.62 3.50 -3.36
C TYR A 495 -21.48 5.00 -3.62
N LEU A 496 -20.73 5.71 -2.77
CA LEU A 496 -20.47 7.14 -2.93
C LEU A 496 -19.75 7.42 -4.26
N GLN A 497 -18.72 6.64 -4.62
CA GLN A 497 -18.03 6.75 -5.91
C GLN A 497 -18.99 6.66 -7.10
N ARG A 498 -19.88 5.65 -7.12
CA ARG A 498 -20.90 5.53 -8.16
C ARG A 498 -21.87 6.70 -8.14
N LYS A 499 -22.31 7.14 -6.95
CA LYS A 499 -23.23 8.27 -6.84
C LYS A 499 -22.63 9.56 -7.37
N MET A 500 -21.38 9.87 -7.05
CA MET A 500 -20.69 11.06 -7.58
C MET A 500 -20.68 11.07 -9.12
N ILE A 501 -20.41 9.92 -9.74
CA ILE A 501 -20.45 9.78 -11.22
C ILE A 501 -21.89 9.93 -11.73
N MET A 502 -22.86 9.24 -11.13
CA MET A 502 -24.25 9.25 -11.58
C MET A 502 -24.98 10.60 -11.35
N THR A 503 -24.45 11.46 -10.47
CA THR A 503 -24.97 12.82 -10.25
C THR A 503 -24.39 13.85 -11.21
N ASP A 504 -23.34 13.52 -11.95
CA ASP A 504 -22.78 14.40 -12.99
C ASP A 504 -23.82 14.58 -14.11
N PRO A 505 -24.18 15.84 -14.47
CA PRO A 505 -25.08 16.11 -15.60
C PRO A 505 -24.62 15.48 -16.94
N ASN A 506 -23.31 15.28 -17.12
CA ASN A 506 -22.71 14.68 -18.32
C ASN A 506 -22.69 13.15 -18.29
N TRP A 507 -23.19 12.50 -17.23
CA TRP A 507 -23.20 11.04 -17.15
C TRP A 507 -24.13 10.38 -18.21
N HIS A 508 -25.08 11.14 -18.76
CA HIS A 508 -26.00 10.69 -19.84
C HIS A 508 -26.66 9.33 -19.58
N ASN A 509 -27.06 9.06 -18.33
CA ASN A 509 -27.62 7.76 -17.92
C ASN A 509 -26.71 6.54 -18.22
N GLY A 510 -25.40 6.77 -18.36
CA GLY A 510 -24.42 5.77 -18.75
C GLY A 510 -24.47 5.36 -20.22
N HIS A 511 -25.14 6.14 -21.08
CA HIS A 511 -25.25 5.93 -22.52
C HIS A 511 -24.30 6.86 -23.29
N TYR A 512 -23.01 6.71 -23.05
CA TYR A 512 -21.93 7.49 -23.71
C TYR A 512 -21.12 6.64 -24.72
N TYR A 513 -21.72 5.56 -25.23
CA TYR A 513 -21.11 4.59 -26.15
C TYR A 513 -21.53 4.81 -27.60
#